data_AF-A0A7X8TEK0-F1
#
_entry.id   AF-A0A7X8TEK0-F1
#
_cell.length_a   1.000
_cell.length_b   1.000
_cell.length_c   1.000
_cell.angle_alpha   90.00
_cell.angle_beta   90.00
_cell.angle_gamma   90.00
#
_symmetry.space_group_name_H-M   'P 1'
#
loop_
_entity.id
_entity.type
_entity.pdbx_description
1 polymer ?
#
loop_
_entity_poly.entity_id
_entity_poly.type
_entity_poly.pdbx_seq_one_letter_code
_entity_poly.pdbx_strand_id
1 'polypeptide(L)'
;MSSIVPTVSARSPRFGLTGLKSVKISYVIVFVLVAFAIIFPLLAPANALTVTPARRFSPPFGATLFGTDNLGRDLGVLVAIGLRTSLVISALVVVISGIIGWLLGAISAYAGGWVDDVLGRIMDAFNTFPGIILAISLTTALGPGFWTLIWVLVAVTWVNYARVIRAGSWL
;
A
#
# COMPACT_ATOMS: atom_id res chain seq x y z
N MET A 1 -34.58 6.11 42.13
CA MET A 1 -33.38 5.26 42.24
C MET A 1 -32.53 5.48 41.00
N SER A 2 -31.29 5.88 41.21
CA SER A 2 -30.42 6.62 40.29
C SER A 2 -29.99 5.85 39.04
N SER A 3 -30.18 6.46 37.88
CA SER A 3 -29.57 6.04 36.61
C SER A 3 -28.06 6.28 36.66
N ILE A 4 -27.30 5.19 36.69
CA ILE A 4 -25.84 5.22 36.50
C ILE A 4 -25.60 5.53 35.03
N VAL A 5 -25.41 6.81 34.69
CA VAL A 5 -24.90 7.22 33.39
C VAL A 5 -23.38 7.06 33.45
N PRO A 6 -22.77 6.13 32.70
CA PRO A 6 -21.32 6.08 32.61
C PRO A 6 -20.84 7.33 31.85
N THR A 7 -20.18 8.25 32.56
CA THR A 7 -19.48 9.39 31.95
C THR A 7 -18.28 8.85 31.17
N VAL A 8 -18.43 8.69 29.85
CA VAL A 8 -17.32 8.38 28.95
C VAL A 8 -16.33 9.56 29.03
N SER A 9 -15.24 9.37 29.76
CA SER A 9 -14.18 10.37 29.81
C SER A 9 -13.54 10.46 28.41
N ALA A 10 -13.75 11.57 27.72
CA ALA A 10 -13.08 11.86 26.47
C ALA A 10 -11.55 11.89 26.70
N ARG A 11 -10.85 10.82 26.32
CA ARG A 11 -9.38 10.84 26.25
C ARG A 11 -9.00 11.76 25.11
N SER A 12 -8.40 12.90 25.43
CA SER A 12 -7.83 13.79 24.42
C SER A 12 -6.75 13.05 23.62
N PRO A 13 -6.74 13.16 22.28
CA PRO A 13 -5.72 12.54 21.46
C PRO A 13 -4.39 13.24 21.75
N ARG A 14 -3.53 12.61 22.55
CA ARG A 14 -2.17 13.07 22.82
C ARG A 14 -1.32 12.85 21.57
N PHE A 15 -1.43 13.73 20.58
CA PHE A 15 -0.40 13.90 19.55
C PHE A 15 0.86 14.48 20.21
N GLY A 16 1.62 13.64 20.90
CA GLY A 16 2.91 14.02 21.48
C GLY A 16 3.97 14.25 20.41
N LEU A 17 5.09 14.88 20.81
CA LEU A 17 6.28 15.11 19.97
C LEU A 17 6.83 13.84 19.30
N THR A 18 6.50 12.66 19.82
CA THR A 18 6.75 11.35 19.22
C THR A 18 6.04 11.16 17.87
N GLY A 19 4.85 11.72 17.69
CA GLY A 19 4.11 11.68 16.41
C GLY A 19 4.85 12.43 15.28
N LEU A 20 5.44 13.60 15.59
CA LEU A 20 6.24 14.36 14.62
C LEU A 20 7.54 13.65 14.23
N LYS A 21 8.19 12.95 15.16
CA LYS A 21 9.41 12.18 14.86
C LYS A 21 9.11 11.01 13.92
N SER A 22 8.01 10.28 14.15
CA SER A 22 7.59 9.16 13.30
C SER A 22 7.27 9.59 11.87
N VAL A 23 6.59 10.72 11.69
CA VAL A 23 6.25 11.26 10.36
C VAL A 23 7.52 11.63 9.58
N LYS A 24 8.49 12.30 10.23
CA LYS A 24 9.77 12.67 9.60
C LYS A 24 10.54 11.43 9.13
N ILE A 25 10.58 10.38 9.94
CA ILE A 25 11.26 9.12 9.59
C ILE A 25 10.62 8.50 8.35
N SER A 26 9.29 8.43 8.27
CA SER A 26 8.59 7.91 7.09
C SER A 26 8.93 8.67 5.82
N TYR A 27 8.95 10.01 5.86
CA TYR A 27 9.34 10.83 4.70
C TYR A 27 10.77 10.58 4.26
N VAL A 28 11.71 10.48 5.20
CA VAL A 28 13.12 10.17 4.87
C VAL A 28 13.24 8.80 4.21
N ILE A 29 12.55 7.78 4.74
CA ILE A 29 12.57 6.43 4.16
C ILE A 29 12.01 6.45 2.73
N VAL A 30 10.83 7.05 2.52
CA VAL A 30 10.22 7.14 1.19
C VAL A 30 11.13 7.91 0.22
N PHE A 31 11.73 9.02 0.67
CA PHE A 31 12.66 9.79 -0.14
C PHE A 31 13.87 8.95 -0.57
N VAL A 32 14.49 8.20 0.35
CA VAL A 32 15.62 7.31 0.06
C VAL A 32 15.21 6.22 -0.93
N LEU A 33 14.03 5.60 -0.76
CA LEU A 33 13.53 4.58 -1.67
C LEU A 33 13.28 5.13 -3.08
N VAL A 34 12.67 6.31 -3.19
CA VAL A 34 12.44 6.99 -4.48
C VAL A 34 13.76 7.36 -5.14
N ALA A 35 14.70 7.93 -4.38
CA ALA A 35 16.03 8.26 -4.88
C ALA A 35 16.77 7.01 -5.36
N PHE A 36 16.72 5.91 -4.61
CA PHE A 36 17.31 4.63 -5.00
C PHE A 36 16.68 4.07 -6.27
N ALA A 37 15.35 4.07 -6.38
CA ALA A 37 14.61 3.58 -7.54
C ALA A 37 14.91 4.35 -8.83
N ILE A 38 15.29 5.62 -8.73
CA ILE A 38 15.61 6.49 -9.88
C ILE A 38 17.11 6.48 -10.16
N ILE A 39 17.95 6.76 -9.17
CA ILE A 39 19.38 6.98 -9.38
C ILE A 39 20.12 5.67 -9.69
N PHE A 40 19.77 4.59 -8.99
CA PHE A 40 20.52 3.33 -9.11
C PHE A 40 20.47 2.72 -10.52
N PRO A 41 19.31 2.64 -11.21
CA PRO A 41 19.26 2.16 -12.59
C PRO A 41 19.96 3.09 -13.60
N LEU A 42 20.07 4.40 -13.30
CA LEU A 42 20.76 5.36 -14.17
C LEU A 42 22.28 5.23 -14.07
N LEU A 43 22.81 4.88 -12.89
CA LEU A 43 24.24 4.64 -12.67
C LEU A 43 24.69 3.25 -13.10
N ALA A 44 23.73 2.34 -13.32
CA ALA A 44 24.01 0.97 -13.69
C ALA A 44 24.58 0.86 -15.12
N PRO A 45 25.57 -0.02 -15.35
CA PRO A 45 26.02 -0.35 -16.70
C PRO A 45 24.87 -0.84 -17.58
N ALA A 46 24.87 -0.47 -18.87
CA ALA A 46 23.82 -0.87 -19.82
C ALA A 46 23.63 -2.40 -19.96
N ASN A 47 24.66 -3.18 -19.61
CA ASN A 47 24.62 -4.64 -19.63
C ASN A 47 24.18 -5.28 -18.30
N ALA A 48 23.79 -4.51 -17.27
CA ALA A 48 23.46 -5.03 -15.94
C ALA A 48 22.28 -6.02 -15.91
N LEU A 49 21.39 -5.95 -16.91
CA LEU A 49 20.25 -6.87 -17.08
C LEU A 49 20.53 -8.03 -18.03
N THR A 50 21.69 -8.03 -18.70
CA THR A 50 22.06 -9.09 -19.63
C THR A 50 22.53 -10.33 -18.90
N VAL A 51 22.18 -11.50 -19.43
CA VAL A 51 22.56 -12.80 -18.85
C VAL A 51 24.07 -12.97 -19.00
N THR A 52 24.78 -13.08 -17.89
CA THR A 52 26.24 -13.24 -17.86
C THR A 52 26.61 -14.46 -17.00
N PRO A 53 26.72 -15.67 -17.57
CA PRO A 53 26.95 -16.90 -16.81
C PRO A 53 28.23 -16.88 -15.96
N ALA A 54 29.27 -16.16 -16.42
CA ALA A 54 30.53 -16.00 -15.71
C ALA A 54 30.42 -15.23 -14.38
N ARG A 55 29.33 -14.47 -14.19
CA ARG A 55 29.08 -13.68 -12.98
C ARG A 55 28.00 -14.28 -12.09
N ARG A 56 27.59 -15.54 -12.28
CA ARG A 56 26.55 -16.17 -11.43
C ARG A 56 26.95 -16.19 -9.96
N PHE A 57 26.00 -15.92 -9.07
CA PHE A 57 26.19 -15.99 -7.62
C PHE A 57 27.39 -15.19 -7.11
N SER A 58 27.65 -14.02 -7.73
CA SER A 58 28.66 -13.11 -7.25
C SER A 58 28.25 -12.58 -5.87
N PRO A 59 29.16 -12.52 -4.89
CA PRO A 59 28.84 -12.06 -3.55
C PRO A 59 28.45 -10.57 -3.55
N PRO A 60 27.65 -10.13 -2.54
CA PRO A 60 27.35 -8.72 -2.35
C PRO A 60 28.60 -7.91 -1.99
N PHE A 61 28.55 -6.60 -2.20
CA PHE A 61 29.64 -5.64 -1.91
C PHE A 61 30.95 -5.83 -2.70
N GLY A 62 30.92 -6.59 -3.79
CA GLY A 62 32.02 -6.70 -4.75
C GLY A 62 31.84 -5.73 -5.92
N ALA A 63 31.84 -6.28 -7.14
CA ALA A 63 31.54 -5.52 -8.35
C ALA A 63 30.05 -5.10 -8.47
N THR A 64 29.18 -5.63 -7.62
CA THR A 64 27.73 -5.35 -7.60
C THR A 64 27.28 -5.14 -6.15
N LEU A 65 26.35 -4.21 -5.93
CA LEU A 65 25.95 -3.82 -4.58
C LEU A 65 25.30 -4.99 -3.81
N PHE A 66 24.35 -5.67 -4.45
CA PHE A 66 23.59 -6.78 -3.85
C PHE A 66 23.99 -8.15 -4.41
N GLY A 67 25.07 -8.25 -5.17
CA GLY A 67 25.46 -9.48 -5.84
C GLY A 67 24.67 -9.71 -7.14
N THR A 68 24.74 -10.94 -7.64
CA THR A 68 24.06 -11.34 -8.89
C THR A 68 23.18 -12.57 -8.71
N ASP A 69 22.18 -12.70 -9.58
CA ASP A 69 21.26 -13.84 -9.57
C ASP A 69 21.84 -15.10 -10.27
N ASN A 70 21.00 -16.13 -10.40
CA ASN A 70 21.34 -17.37 -11.11
C ASN A 70 21.58 -17.19 -12.62
N LEU A 71 21.22 -16.05 -13.19
CA LEU A 71 21.50 -15.66 -14.58
C LEU A 71 22.70 -14.70 -14.68
N GLY A 72 23.31 -14.32 -13.55
CA GLY A 72 24.41 -13.37 -13.49
C GLY A 72 24.01 -11.91 -13.70
N ARG A 73 22.73 -11.57 -13.55
CA ARG A 73 22.21 -10.19 -13.61
C ARG A 73 22.42 -9.49 -12.28
N ASP A 74 22.63 -8.18 -12.30
CA ASP A 74 22.84 -7.37 -11.09
C ASP A 74 21.55 -7.24 -10.27
N LEU A 75 21.56 -7.78 -9.05
CA LEU A 75 20.42 -7.76 -8.14
C LEU A 75 20.08 -6.34 -7.66
N GLY A 76 21.07 -5.45 -7.54
CA GLY A 76 20.84 -4.04 -7.19
C GLY A 76 19.95 -3.36 -8.20
N VAL A 77 20.22 -3.60 -9.49
CA VAL A 77 19.50 -2.97 -10.60
C VAL A 77 18.10 -3.57 -10.71
N LEU A 78 17.98 -4.90 -10.58
CA LEU A 78 16.69 -5.58 -10.54
C LEU A 78 15.79 -5.07 -9.41
N VAL A 79 16.35 -4.91 -8.20
CA VAL A 79 15.62 -4.37 -7.05
C VAL A 79 15.20 -2.93 -7.30
N ALA A 80 16.07 -2.07 -7.83
CA ALA A 80 15.74 -0.68 -8.10
C ALA A 80 14.64 -0.52 -9.16
N ILE A 81 14.68 -1.33 -10.23
CA ILE A 81 13.64 -1.35 -11.28
C ILE A 81 12.31 -1.87 -10.71
N GLY A 82 12.35 -2.94 -9.90
CA GLY A 82 11.15 -3.46 -9.21
C GLY A 82 10.57 -2.44 -8.22
N LEU A 83 11.43 -1.74 -7.49
CA LEU A 83 11.01 -0.69 -6.56
C LEU A 83 10.29 0.45 -7.28
N ARG A 84 10.78 0.86 -8.46
CA ARG A 84 10.11 1.89 -9.29
C ARG A 84 8.68 1.49 -9.65
N THR A 85 8.45 0.26 -10.09
CA THR A 85 7.09 -0.20 -10.45
C THR A 85 6.21 -0.35 -9.21
N SER A 86 6.73 -0.89 -8.11
CA SER A 86 6.00 -0.99 -6.83
C SER A 86 5.59 0.37 -6.27
N LEU A 87 6.45 1.38 -6.35
CA LEU A 87 6.15 2.74 -5.90
C LEU A 87 5.00 3.36 -6.71
N VAL A 88 5.01 3.22 -8.04
CA VAL A 88 3.94 3.73 -8.90
C VAL A 88 2.61 3.02 -8.61
N ILE A 89 2.63 1.69 -8.53
CA ILE A 89 1.41 0.91 -8.26
C ILE A 89 0.83 1.27 -6.90
N SER A 90 1.64 1.29 -5.85
CA SER A 90 1.18 1.60 -4.49
C SER A 90 0.64 3.03 -4.38
N ALA A 91 1.29 4.01 -5.00
CA ALA A 91 0.79 5.39 -5.04
C ALA A 91 -0.59 5.49 -5.69
N LEU A 92 -0.78 4.85 -6.86
CA LEU A 92 -2.06 4.84 -7.56
C LEU A 92 -3.15 4.13 -6.74
N VAL A 93 -2.84 2.97 -6.16
CA VAL A 93 -3.78 2.22 -5.32
C VAL A 93 -4.22 3.03 -4.12
N VAL A 94 -3.30 3.71 -3.43
CA VAL A 94 -3.61 4.55 -2.26
C VAL A 94 -4.51 5.71 -2.66
N VAL A 95 -4.19 6.42 -3.74
CA VAL A 95 -5.00 7.56 -4.20
C VAL A 95 -6.40 7.10 -4.62
N ILE A 96 -6.51 6.07 -5.46
CA ILE A 96 -7.79 5.60 -5.97
C ILE A 96 -8.64 5.01 -4.83
N SER A 97 -8.06 4.14 -4.01
CA SER A 97 -8.77 3.54 -2.86
C SER A 97 -9.17 4.59 -1.84
N GLY A 98 -8.32 5.60 -1.62
CA GLY A 98 -8.60 6.72 -0.75
C GLY A 98 -9.76 7.56 -1.26
N ILE A 99 -9.82 7.87 -2.55
CA ILE A 99 -10.95 8.60 -3.16
C ILE A 99 -12.25 7.79 -3.06
N ILE A 100 -12.23 6.51 -3.46
CA ILE A 100 -13.42 5.64 -3.40
C ILE A 100 -13.88 5.48 -1.95
N GLY A 101 -12.95 5.19 -1.04
CA GLY A 101 -13.23 5.04 0.38
C GLY A 101 -13.76 6.34 0.99
N TRP A 102 -13.20 7.50 0.62
CA TRP A 102 -13.68 8.79 1.08
C TRP A 102 -15.09 9.11 0.60
N LEU A 103 -15.38 8.89 -0.68
CA LEU A 103 -16.73 9.10 -1.21
C LEU A 103 -17.75 8.19 -0.52
N LEU A 104 -17.52 6.88 -0.49
CA LEU A 104 -18.47 5.93 0.09
C LEU A 104 -18.58 6.05 1.60
N GLY A 105 -17.45 6.30 2.28
CA GLY A 105 -17.39 6.58 3.71
C GLY A 105 -18.17 7.85 4.06
N ALA A 106 -17.95 8.94 3.34
CA ALA A 106 -18.67 10.21 3.56
C ALA A 106 -20.16 10.09 3.26
N ILE A 107 -20.56 9.37 2.21
CA ILE A 107 -21.98 9.11 1.90
C ILE A 107 -22.64 8.33 3.03
N SER A 108 -22.03 7.25 3.50
CA SER A 108 -22.57 6.44 4.60
C SER A 108 -22.70 7.26 5.90
N ALA A 109 -21.68 8.05 6.21
CA ALA A 109 -21.64 8.93 7.38
C ALA A 109 -22.71 10.03 7.34
N TYR A 110 -22.91 10.69 6.18
CA TYR A 110 -23.84 11.80 6.05
C TYR A 110 -25.30 11.34 5.96
N ALA A 111 -25.58 10.30 5.17
CA ALA A 111 -26.95 9.84 4.93
C ALA A 111 -27.53 9.11 6.16
N GLY A 112 -26.70 8.36 6.89
CA GLY A 112 -27.15 7.54 8.01
C GLY A 112 -28.22 6.49 7.61
N GLY A 113 -28.81 5.86 8.62
CA GLY A 113 -29.96 4.96 8.45
C GLY A 113 -29.72 3.82 7.44
N TRP A 114 -30.66 3.63 6.52
CA TRP A 114 -30.64 2.50 5.59
C TRP A 114 -29.48 2.53 4.59
N VAL A 115 -29.00 3.73 4.19
CA VAL A 115 -27.86 3.86 3.27
C VAL A 115 -26.59 3.38 3.96
N ASP A 116 -26.44 3.73 5.23
CA ASP A 116 -25.34 3.31 6.08
C ASP A 116 -25.34 1.78 6.32
N ASP A 117 -26.53 1.20 6.49
CA ASP A 117 -26.70 -0.25 6.61
C ASP A 117 -26.36 -1.00 5.33
N VAL A 118 -26.81 -0.52 4.16
CA VAL A 118 -26.53 -1.16 2.87
C VAL A 118 -25.05 -1.08 2.53
N LEU A 119 -24.43 0.10 2.67
CA LEU A 119 -23.00 0.27 2.42
C LEU A 119 -22.16 -0.53 3.42
N GLY A 120 -22.58 -0.58 4.69
CA GLY A 120 -21.97 -1.43 5.71
C GLY A 120 -21.98 -2.91 5.32
N ARG A 121 -23.12 -3.43 4.85
CA ARG A 121 -23.24 -4.81 4.37
C ARG A 121 -22.34 -5.11 3.18
N ILE A 122 -22.22 -4.19 2.23
CA ILE A 122 -21.29 -4.34 1.10
C ILE A 122 -19.85 -4.43 1.62
N MET A 123 -19.45 -3.54 2.52
CA MET A 123 -18.12 -3.55 3.12
C MET A 123 -17.85 -4.85 3.90
N ASP A 124 -18.84 -5.37 4.63
CA ASP A 124 -18.73 -6.63 5.36
C ASP A 124 -18.62 -7.83 4.40
N ALA A 125 -19.36 -7.82 3.29
CA ALA A 125 -19.26 -8.86 2.27
C ALA A 125 -17.85 -8.93 1.65
N PHE A 126 -17.25 -7.78 1.33
CA PHE A 126 -15.87 -7.73 0.83
C PHE A 126 -14.85 -8.23 1.86
N ASN A 127 -14.98 -7.83 3.13
CA ASN A 127 -14.06 -8.24 4.19
C ASN A 127 -14.26 -9.69 4.67
N THR A 128 -15.38 -10.33 4.31
CA THR A 128 -15.61 -11.74 4.61
C THR A 128 -14.69 -12.64 3.77
N PHE A 129 -14.27 -12.18 2.59
CA PHE A 129 -13.25 -12.88 1.80
C PHE A 129 -11.85 -12.53 2.32
N PRO A 130 -10.97 -13.52 2.55
CA PRO A 130 -9.56 -13.24 2.80
C PRO A 130 -8.97 -12.45 1.62
N GLY A 131 -8.35 -11.30 1.89
CA GLY A 131 -7.91 -10.37 0.83
C GLY A 131 -6.99 -11.00 -0.21
N ILE A 132 -6.16 -11.97 0.19
CA ILE A 132 -5.30 -12.73 -0.73
C ILE A 132 -6.15 -13.58 -1.70
N ILE A 133 -7.20 -14.24 -1.22
CA ILE A 133 -8.08 -15.07 -2.06
C ILE A 133 -8.81 -14.20 -3.08
N LEU A 134 -9.35 -13.07 -2.65
CA LEU A 134 -9.98 -12.10 -3.55
C LEU A 134 -8.97 -11.59 -4.59
N ALA A 135 -7.74 -11.29 -4.16
CA ALA A 135 -6.70 -10.80 -5.05
C ALA A 135 -6.31 -11.83 -6.12
N ILE A 136 -6.07 -13.09 -5.75
CA ILE A 136 -5.71 -14.13 -6.72
C ILE A 136 -6.88 -14.44 -7.65
N SER A 137 -8.12 -14.53 -7.14
CA SER A 137 -9.30 -14.82 -7.97
C SER A 137 -9.54 -13.74 -9.02
N LEU A 138 -9.47 -12.47 -8.64
CA LEU A 138 -9.59 -11.37 -9.60
C LEU A 138 -8.42 -11.32 -10.57
N THR A 139 -7.19 -11.58 -10.12
CA THR A 139 -6.01 -11.62 -11.00
C THR A 139 -6.12 -12.75 -12.03
N THR A 140 -6.61 -13.92 -11.62
CA THR A 140 -6.82 -15.06 -12.53
C THR A 140 -7.94 -14.78 -13.53
N ALA A 141 -9.02 -14.13 -13.10
CA ALA A 141 -10.15 -13.80 -13.97
C ALA A 141 -9.82 -12.69 -15.00
N LEU A 142 -9.11 -11.65 -14.58
CA LEU A 142 -8.78 -10.48 -15.40
C LEU A 142 -7.46 -10.62 -16.18
N GLY A 143 -6.63 -11.61 -15.83
CA GLY A 143 -5.31 -11.85 -16.41
C GLY A 143 -4.22 -10.94 -15.83
N PRO A 144 -2.95 -11.35 -15.92
CA PRO A 144 -1.84 -10.58 -15.37
C PRO A 144 -1.62 -9.28 -16.15
N GLY A 145 -1.44 -8.16 -15.44
CA GLY A 145 -1.19 -6.87 -16.05
C GLY A 145 -1.01 -5.75 -15.04
N PHE A 146 -0.38 -4.66 -15.49
CA PHE A 146 -0.16 -3.46 -14.66
C PHE A 146 -1.49 -2.90 -14.13
N TRP A 147 -2.47 -2.69 -15.02
CA TRP A 147 -3.78 -2.18 -14.64
C TRP A 147 -4.61 -3.18 -13.83
N THR A 148 -4.50 -4.48 -14.13
CA THR A 148 -5.18 -5.52 -13.34
C THR A 148 -4.74 -5.45 -11.89
N LEU A 149 -3.44 -5.40 -11.62
CA LEU A 149 -2.91 -5.31 -10.25
C LEU A 149 -3.47 -4.11 -9.49
N ILE A 150 -3.57 -2.95 -10.15
CA ILE A 150 -4.13 -1.75 -9.52
C ILE A 150 -5.59 -1.98 -9.12
N TRP A 151 -6.44 -2.44 -10.03
CA TRP A 151 -7.87 -2.66 -9.74
C TRP A 151 -8.10 -3.74 -8.69
N VAL A 152 -7.31 -4.81 -8.73
CA VAL A 152 -7.33 -5.89 -7.75
C VAL A 152 -7.01 -5.35 -6.36
N LEU A 153 -5.92 -4.60 -6.22
CA LEU A 153 -5.51 -4.04 -4.95
C LEU A 153 -6.52 -3.01 -4.44
N VAL A 154 -7.04 -2.15 -5.32
CA VAL A 154 -8.10 -1.19 -4.99
C VAL A 154 -9.33 -1.91 -4.42
N ALA A 155 -9.79 -2.98 -5.07
CA ALA A 155 -10.93 -3.77 -4.62
C ALA A 155 -10.73 -4.39 -3.23
N VAL A 156 -9.48 -4.71 -2.86
CA VAL A 156 -9.12 -5.22 -1.53
C VAL A 156 -9.03 -4.09 -0.49
N THR A 157 -8.49 -2.92 -0.85
CA THR A 157 -8.10 -1.91 0.15
C THR A 157 -9.11 -0.80 0.40
N TRP A 158 -10.04 -0.52 -0.52
CA TRP A 158 -10.96 0.63 -0.42
C TRP A 158 -11.85 0.59 0.84
N VAL A 159 -12.24 -0.60 1.31
CA VAL A 159 -13.08 -0.77 2.51
C VAL A 159 -12.41 -0.20 3.76
N ASN A 160 -11.09 -0.35 3.88
CA ASN A 160 -10.34 0.16 5.03
C ASN A 160 -10.40 1.69 5.09
N TYR A 161 -10.25 2.36 3.94
CA TYR A 161 -10.38 3.82 3.87
C TYR A 161 -11.80 4.28 4.19
N ALA A 162 -12.82 3.61 3.65
CA ALA A 162 -14.22 3.94 3.91
C ALA A 162 -14.58 3.87 5.40
N ARG A 163 -14.11 2.82 6.10
CA ARG A 163 -14.37 2.62 7.53
C ARG A 163 -13.71 3.69 8.40
N VAL A 164 -12.46 4.10 8.09
CA VAL A 164 -11.77 5.16 8.82
C VAL A 164 -12.53 6.47 8.73
N ILE A 165 -13.03 6.80 7.54
CA ILE A 165 -13.74 8.06 7.28
C ILE A 165 -15.12 8.05 7.94
N ARG A 166 -15.83 6.92 7.89
CA ARG A 166 -17.08 6.72 8.64
C ARG A 166 -16.86 6.85 10.15
N ALA A 167 -15.80 6.26 10.71
CA ALA A 167 -15.52 6.31 12.15
C ALA A 167 -15.26 7.74 12.67
N GLY A 168 -14.64 8.60 11.87
CA GLY A 168 -14.34 9.98 12.26
C GLY A 168 -15.56 10.91 12.34
N SER A 169 -16.70 10.52 11.78
CA SER A 169 -17.92 11.35 11.75
C SER A 169 -18.81 11.24 12.99
N TRP A 170 -18.53 10.28 13.88
CA TRP A 170 -19.30 10.06 15.12
C TRP A 170 -18.72 10.79 16.34
N LEU A 171 -17.90 11.83 16.13
CA LEU A 171 -17.35 12.72 17.17
C LEU A 171 -18.02 14.09 17.08
#